data_AF-A0A9E5MUA0-F1
#
_entry.id   AF-A0A9E5MUA0-F1
#
_cell.length_a   1.000
_cell.length_b   1.000
_cell.length_c   1.000
_cell.angle_alpha   90.00
_cell.angle_beta   90.00
_cell.angle_gamma   90.00
#
_symmetry.space_group_name_H-M   'P 1'
#
loop_
_entity.id
_entity.type
_entity.pdbx_description
1 polymer ?
#
loop_
_entity_poly.entity_id
_entity_poly.type
_entity_poly.pdbx_seq_one_letter_code
_entity_poly.pdbx_strand_id
1 'polypeptide(L)' 'RITVSEPFMDLCHEYPDRTVEIEFFLVSGWQGEPLGLEGQQIRWVAVSE' A
#
# COMPACT_ATOMS: atom_id res chain seq x y z
N ARG A 1 3.51 7.38 11.07
CA ARG A 1 3.11 6.21 11.90
C ARG A 1 1.64 5.91 11.63
N ILE A 2 1.25 4.67 11.36
CA ILE A 2 -0.16 4.27 11.16
C ILE A 2 -0.88 4.20 12.51
N THR A 3 -2.14 4.67 12.57
CA THR A 3 -2.99 4.61 13.76
C THR A 3 -4.30 3.85 13.53
N VAL A 4 -4.80 3.80 12.29
CA VAL A 4 -5.99 3.03 11.91
C VAL A 4 -5.75 2.35 10.56
N SER A 5 -5.99 1.05 10.51
CA SER A 5 -5.93 0.26 9.28
C SER A 5 -6.83 -0.97 9.38
N GLU A 6 -7.34 -1.43 8.25
CA GLU A 6 -8.10 -2.68 8.14
C GLU A 6 -7.63 -3.50 6.92
N PRO A 7 -7.72 -4.85 6.97
CA PRO A 7 -7.48 -5.69 5.79
C PRO A 7 -8.46 -5.31 4.67
N PHE A 8 -7.98 -5.32 3.43
CA PHE A 8 -8.79 -4.91 2.27
C PHE A 8 -8.95 -6.03 1.24
N MET A 9 -7.85 -6.53 0.71
CA MET A 9 -7.84 -7.62 -0.26
C MET A 9 -6.46 -8.25 -0.34
N ASP A 10 -6.41 -9.46 -0.89
CA ASP A 10 -5.16 -10.16 -1.16
C ASP A 10 -5.03 -10.45 -2.65
N LEU A 11 -3.79 -10.48 -3.15
CA LEU A 11 -3.45 -10.86 -4.50
C LEU A 11 -2.36 -11.93 -4.45
N CYS A 12 -2.66 -13.11 -4.98
CA CYS A 12 -1.68 -14.16 -5.23
C CYS A 12 -1.36 -14.22 -6.72
N HIS A 13 -0.08 -14.18 -7.06
CA HIS A 13 0.41 -14.31 -8.43
C HIS A 13 1.51 -15.36 -8.52
N GLU A 14 1.28 -16.37 -9.33
CA GLU A 14 2.25 -17.43 -9.62
C GLU A 14 3.08 -17.05 -10.86
N TYR A 15 4.36 -16.75 -10.64
CA TYR A 15 5.37 -16.69 -11.69
C TYR A 15 5.98 -18.08 -11.92
N PRO A 16 6.66 -18.32 -13.06
CA PRO A 16 7.27 -19.62 -13.33
C PRO A 16 8.29 -20.09 -12.27
N ASP A 17 8.92 -19.18 -11.54
CA ASP A 17 9.97 -19.47 -10.56
C ASP A 17 9.57 -19.20 -9.09
N ARG A 18 8.43 -18.54 -8.85
CA ARG A 18 7.99 -18.14 -7.49
C ARG A 18 6.51 -17.81 -7.44
N THR A 19 5.93 -17.96 -6.26
CA THR A 19 4.60 -17.41 -5.94
C THR A 19 4.77 -16.15 -5.10
N VAL A 20 4.05 -15.09 -5.46
CA VAL A 20 4.02 -13.82 -4.74
C VAL A 20 2.63 -13.60 -4.18
N GLU A 21 2.54 -13.42 -2.86
CA GLU A 21 1.33 -13.04 -2.15
C GLU A 21 1.47 -11.61 -1.65
N ILE A 22 0.44 -10.79 -1.90
CA ILE A 22 0.39 -9.39 -1.51
C ILE A 22 -0.91 -9.16 -0.75
N GLU A 23 -0.79 -8.77 0.52
CA GLU A 23 -1.91 -8.32 1.34
C GLU A 23 -2.03 -6.79 1.27
N PHE A 24 -3.21 -6.29 0.95
CA PHE A 24 -3.52 -4.87 0.90
C PHE A 24 -4.28 -4.45 2.16
N PHE A 25 -3.87 -3.32 2.74
CA PHE A 25 -4.54 -2.71 3.88
C PHE A 25 -5.05 -1.31 3.50
N LEU A 26 -6.30 -1.01 3.85
CA LEU A 26 -6.79 0.37 3.82
C LEU A 26 -6.33 1.07 5.08
N VAL A 27 -5.54 2.12 4.92
CA VAL A 27 -5.04 2.96 6.01
C VAL A 27 -5.84 4.26 6.00
N SER A 28 -6.67 4.46 7.02
CA SER A 28 -7.53 5.64 7.17
C SER A 28 -7.05 6.60 8.26
N GLY A 29 -5.98 6.26 8.98
CA GLY A 29 -5.40 7.14 10.01
C GLY A 29 -3.89 6.97 10.17
N TRP A 30 -3.19 8.10 10.25
CA TRP A 30 -1.74 8.16 10.51
C TRP A 30 -1.34 9.49 11.17
N GLN A 31 -0.10 9.53 11.67
CA GLN A 31 0.55 10.72 12.22
C GLN A 31 1.66 11.22 11.29
N GLY A 32 1.69 12.55 11.09
CA GLY A 32 2.62 13.24 10.21
C GLY A 32 2.19 13.18 8.74
N GLU A 33 3.07 13.66 7.86
CA GLU A 33 2.86 13.61 6.42
C GLU A 33 3.59 12.40 5.80
N PRO A 34 3.00 11.68 4.83
CA PRO A 34 3.70 10.64 4.09
C PRO A 34 4.90 11.21 3.33
N LEU A 35 6.01 10.48 3.32
CA LEU A 35 7.27 10.85 2.66
C LEU A 35 7.84 9.65 1.91
N GLY A 36 8.44 9.88 0.73
CA GLY A 36 9.24 8.88 0.03
C GLY A 36 10.62 8.75 0.67
N LEU A 37 10.89 7.63 1.34
CA LEU A 37 12.13 7.41 2.11
C LEU A 37 13.29 6.81 1.30
N GLU A 38 13.01 6.28 0.11
CA GLU A 38 13.94 5.60 -0.79
C GLU A 38 14.05 6.30 -2.15
N GLY A 39 13.78 7.61 -2.19
CA GLY A 39 13.84 8.42 -3.41
C GLY A 39 12.65 8.25 -4.35
N GLN A 40 11.60 7.55 -3.92
CA GLN A 40 10.34 7.47 -4.65
C GLN A 40 9.60 8.82 -4.61
N GLN A 41 9.15 9.28 -5.78
CA GLN A 41 8.25 10.41 -5.87
C GLN A 41 6.87 10.01 -5.36
N ILE A 42 6.21 10.91 -4.62
CA ILE A 42 4.86 10.68 -4.09
C ILE A 42 3.94 11.83 -4.45
N ARG A 43 2.67 11.49 -4.72
CA ARG A 43 1.57 12.44 -4.85
C ARG A 43 0.27 11.78 -4.38
N TRP A 44 -0.64 12.60 -3.86
CA TRP A 44 -2.02 12.19 -3.67
C TRP A 44 -2.76 12.20 -5.00
N VAL A 45 -3.65 11.22 -5.22
CA VAL A 45 -4.47 11.07 -6.42
C VAL A 45 -5.91 10.78 -6.04
N ALA A 46 -6.86 11.18 -6.88
CA ALA A 46 -8.25 10.77 -6.71
C ALA A 46 -8.43 9.29 -7.06
N VAL A 47 -9.39 8.60 -6.44
CA VAL A 47 -9.67 7.18 -6.74
C VAL A 47 -10.17 6.98 -8.18
N SER A 48 -10.83 7.99 -8.73
CA SER A 48 -11.37 7.97 -10.09
C SER A 48 -10.35 8.35 -11.18
N GLU A 49 -9.11 8.66 -10.80
CA GLU A 49 -8.05 9.12 -11.71
C GLU A 49 -7.42 7.97 -12.50
#